data_AF-A0A963H5V7-F1
#
_entry.id   AF-A0A963H5V7-F1
#
_cell.length_a   1.000
_cell.length_b   1.000
_cell.length_c   1.000
_cell.angle_alpha   90.00
_cell.angle_beta   90.00
_cell.angle_gamma   90.00
#
_symmetry.space_group_name_H-M   'P 1'
#
loop_
_entity.id
_entity.type
_entity.pdbx_description
1 polymer ?
#
loop_
_entity_poly.entity_id
_entity_poly.type
_entity_poly.pdbx_seq_one_letter_code
_entity_poly.pdbx_strand_id
1 'polypeptide(L)'
;DPRSAPMSAAHVLLILTLLADGQMSAAFVNTPSAEQCAARGEAIGAVLRKGGANVQQMRCIPSALRFARFSHADAQTAPRHTYTLSYSDTTLELQPRADLATCQALLEQAGALPAADTLCVTSTQTLDPS
;
A
#
# COMPACT_ATOMS: atom_id res chain seq x y z
N ASP A 1 -29.52 -25.36 -10.86
CA ASP A 1 -29.35 -23.96 -10.47
C ASP A 1 -28.01 -23.81 -9.75
N PRO A 2 -26.90 -23.49 -10.46
CA PRO A 2 -25.62 -23.28 -9.81
C PRO A 2 -25.59 -21.86 -9.28
N ARG A 3 -26.03 -21.73 -8.02
CA ARG A 3 -25.52 -20.84 -6.98
C ARG A 3 -24.52 -19.80 -7.51
N SER A 4 -25.00 -18.57 -7.67
CA SER A 4 -24.18 -17.37 -7.75
C SER A 4 -23.18 -17.37 -6.59
N ALA A 5 -21.97 -17.87 -6.82
CA ALA A 5 -20.85 -17.56 -5.95
C ALA A 5 -20.72 -16.03 -5.96
N PRO A 6 -20.59 -15.36 -4.81
CA PRO A 6 -20.27 -13.94 -4.81
C PRO A 6 -18.98 -13.80 -5.63
N MET A 7 -19.03 -13.03 -6.72
CA MET A 7 -17.82 -12.66 -7.44
C MET A 7 -16.88 -12.05 -6.41
N SER A 8 -15.78 -12.74 -6.12
CA SER A 8 -14.82 -12.25 -5.15
C SER A 8 -14.32 -10.90 -5.63
N ALA A 9 -14.57 -9.85 -4.85
CA ALA A 9 -14.05 -8.52 -5.16
C ALA A 9 -12.52 -8.59 -5.19
N ALA A 10 -11.89 -7.88 -6.11
CA ALA A 10 -10.45 -7.73 -6.11
C ALA A 10 -9.99 -7.02 -4.83
N HIS A 11 -8.85 -7.42 -4.29
CA HIS A 11 -8.25 -6.85 -3.09
C HIS A 11 -6.83 -6.40 -3.38
N VAL A 12 -6.39 -5.40 -2.64
CA VAL A 12 -4.99 -4.99 -2.57
C VAL A 12 -4.48 -5.32 -1.17
N LEU A 13 -3.38 -6.07 -1.11
CA LEU A 13 -2.59 -6.17 0.11
C LEU A 13 -1.74 -4.91 0.22
N LEU A 14 -2.07 -4.05 1.17
CA LEU A 14 -1.27 -2.91 1.57
C LEU A 14 -0.27 -3.34 2.65
N ILE A 15 1.01 -3.00 2.46
CA ILE A 15 2.07 -3.23 3.44
C ILE A 15 2.75 -1.90 3.71
N LEU A 16 2.70 -1.44 4.97
CA LEU A 16 3.38 -0.24 5.45
C LEU A 16 4.62 -0.65 6.24
N THR A 17 5.77 -0.12 5.85
CA THR A 17 7.06 -0.39 6.49
C THR A 17 7.74 0.94 6.84
N LEU A 18 8.17 1.08 8.09
CA LEU A 18 8.97 2.22 8.51
C LEU A 18 10.43 1.98 8.14
N LEU A 19 11.02 2.88 7.37
CA LEU A 19 12.41 2.81 6.96
C LEU A 19 13.34 3.37 8.05
N ALA A 20 14.63 3.07 7.93
CA ALA A 20 15.64 3.48 8.90
C ALA A 20 15.81 5.01 9.01
N ASP A 21 15.45 5.75 7.95
CA ASP A 21 15.44 7.21 7.90
C ASP A 21 14.14 7.83 8.45
N GLY A 22 13.22 7.00 8.95
CA GLY A 22 11.92 7.42 9.48
C GLY A 22 10.83 7.61 8.44
N GLN A 23 11.10 7.37 7.15
CA GLN A 23 10.06 7.47 6.11
C GLN A 23 9.13 6.26 6.11
N MET A 24 7.85 6.49 5.84
CA MET A 24 6.91 5.39 5.60
C MET A 24 6.98 4.92 4.15
N SER A 25 7.25 3.63 3.96
CA SER A 25 7.19 2.95 2.66
C SER A 25 5.90 2.16 2.52
N ALA A 26 5.25 2.25 1.36
CA ALA A 26 4.09 1.44 1.00
C ALA A 26 4.42 0.47 -0.14
N ALA A 27 4.01 -0.79 0.01
CA ALA A 27 3.98 -1.79 -1.05
C ALA A 27 2.56 -2.30 -1.24
N PHE A 28 2.21 -2.62 -2.48
CA PHE A 28 0.87 -2.98 -2.91
C PHE A 28 0.92 -4.30 -3.68
N VAL A 29 0.11 -5.27 -3.29
CA VAL A 29 -0.02 -6.54 -4.03
C VAL A 29 -1.44 -6.70 -4.53
N ASN A 30 -1.61 -6.67 -5.86
CA ASN A 30 -2.89 -6.95 -6.50
C ASN A 30 -3.29 -8.41 -6.27
N THR A 31 -4.50 -8.65 -5.81
CA THR A 31 -5.04 -10.00 -5.57
C THR A 31 -6.48 -10.11 -6.06
N PRO A 32 -6.90 -11.26 -6.58
CA PRO A 32 -8.23 -11.41 -7.17
C PRO A 32 -9.34 -11.66 -6.12
N SER A 33 -8.99 -11.98 -4.87
CA SER A 33 -9.95 -12.26 -3.80
C SER A 33 -9.37 -11.97 -2.41
N ALA A 34 -10.26 -11.84 -1.42
CA ALA A 34 -9.88 -11.68 -0.01
C ALA A 34 -9.02 -12.86 0.49
N GLU A 35 -9.39 -14.10 0.14
CA GLU A 35 -8.67 -15.31 0.53
C GLU A 35 -7.23 -15.32 -0.01
N GLN A 36 -7.05 -14.98 -1.29
CA GLN A 36 -5.72 -14.88 -1.88
C GLN A 36 -4.91 -13.72 -1.30
N CYS A 37 -5.58 -12.63 -0.93
CA CYS A 37 -4.93 -11.54 -0.21
C CYS A 37 -4.40 -11.99 1.15
N ALA A 38 -5.22 -12.66 1.96
CA ALA A 38 -4.84 -13.16 3.27
C ALA A 38 -3.67 -14.15 3.18
N ALA A 39 -3.77 -15.15 2.30
CA ALA A 39 -2.71 -16.13 2.09
C ALA A 39 -1.37 -15.50 1.66
N ARG A 40 -1.42 -14.49 0.77
CA ARG A 40 -0.21 -13.73 0.39
C ARG A 40 0.32 -12.88 1.55
N GLY A 41 -0.55 -12.26 2.33
CA GLY A 41 -0.19 -11.51 3.52
C GLY A 41 0.58 -12.35 4.53
N GLU A 42 0.11 -13.57 4.82
CA GLU A 42 0.81 -14.50 5.71
C GLU A 42 2.21 -14.86 5.19
N ALA A 43 2.31 -15.23 3.91
CA ALA A 43 3.56 -15.63 3.28
C ALA A 43 4.58 -14.47 3.25
N ILE A 44 4.16 -13.28 2.78
CA ILE A 44 5.03 -12.10 2.71
C ILE A 44 5.40 -11.62 4.11
N GLY A 45 4.45 -11.61 5.05
CA GLY A 45 4.70 -11.25 6.44
C GLY A 45 5.76 -12.14 7.10
N ALA A 46 5.76 -13.44 6.81
CA ALA A 46 6.79 -14.35 7.30
C ALA A 46 8.19 -14.00 6.74
N VAL A 47 8.27 -13.69 5.43
CA VAL A 47 9.53 -13.27 4.78
C VAL A 47 10.04 -11.95 5.37
N LEU A 48 9.18 -10.94 5.49
CA LEU A 48 9.55 -9.61 6.01
C LEU A 48 10.02 -9.68 7.46
N ARG A 49 9.33 -10.46 8.31
CA ARG A 49 9.76 -10.68 9.72
C ARG A 49 11.13 -11.35 9.79
N LYS A 50 11.37 -12.37 8.97
CA LYS A 50 12.67 -13.04 8.91
C LYS A 50 13.78 -12.10 8.41
N GLY A 51 13.44 -11.19 7.49
CA GLY A 51 14.36 -10.17 6.97
C GLY A 51 14.58 -8.96 7.88
N GLY A 52 13.90 -8.88 9.04
CA GLY A 52 14.04 -7.76 9.98
C GLY A 52 13.37 -6.46 9.53
N ALA A 53 12.44 -6.51 8.57
CA ALA A 53 11.72 -5.31 8.13
C ALA A 53 10.81 -4.78 9.24
N ASN A 54 10.80 -3.46 9.43
CA ASN A 54 9.98 -2.78 10.44
C ASN A 54 8.55 -2.53 9.93
N VAL A 55 7.81 -3.63 9.73
CA VAL A 55 6.42 -3.60 9.23
C VAL A 55 5.51 -2.97 10.28
N GLN A 56 4.91 -1.83 9.93
CA GLN A 56 3.96 -1.11 10.79
C GLN A 56 2.55 -1.69 10.64
N GLN A 57 2.13 -1.92 9.39
CA GLN A 57 0.81 -2.43 9.10
C GLN A 57 0.81 -3.34 7.87
N MET A 58 -0.12 -4.28 7.85
CA MET A 58 -0.42 -5.11 6.70
C MET A 58 -1.94 -5.34 6.67
N ARG A 59 -2.57 -5.01 5.55
CA ARG A 59 -4.05 -4.99 5.42
C ARG A 59 -4.48 -5.48 4.04
N CYS A 60 -5.55 -6.25 4.02
CA CYS A 60 -6.23 -6.64 2.80
C CYS A 60 -7.46 -5.76 2.61
N ILE A 61 -7.47 -4.96 1.55
CA ILE A 61 -8.49 -3.94 1.34
C ILE A 61 -9.16 -4.19 -0.02
N PRO A 62 -10.50 -4.31 -0.09
CA PRO A 62 -11.21 -4.36 -1.35
C PRO A 62 -10.87 -3.12 -2.20
N SER A 63 -10.41 -3.29 -3.43
CA SER A 63 -10.04 -2.15 -4.27
C SER A 63 -10.04 -2.47 -5.76
N ALA A 64 -10.50 -1.48 -6.54
CA ALA A 64 -10.38 -1.48 -7.99
C ALA A 64 -8.98 -1.01 -8.46
N LEU A 65 -8.18 -0.39 -7.58
CA LEU A 65 -6.84 0.08 -7.92
C LEU A 65 -5.96 -1.07 -8.39
N ARG A 66 -5.04 -0.76 -9.31
CA ARG A 66 -4.04 -1.68 -9.84
C ARG A 66 -2.68 -1.02 -9.78
N PHE A 67 -1.70 -1.82 -9.39
CA PHE A 67 -0.34 -1.36 -9.21
C PHE A 67 0.61 -2.14 -10.09
N ALA A 68 1.60 -1.46 -10.64
CA ALA A 68 2.70 -2.10 -11.33
C ALA A 68 3.37 -3.13 -10.40
N ARG A 69 3.94 -4.20 -10.98
CA ARG A 69 4.66 -5.20 -10.19
C ARG A 69 5.80 -4.55 -9.41
N PHE A 70 6.01 -5.05 -8.21
CA PHE A 70 7.11 -4.61 -7.35
C PHE A 70 8.45 -4.74 -8.09
N SER A 71 9.24 -3.66 -8.10
CA SER A 71 10.58 -3.70 -8.67
C SER A 71 11.53 -4.41 -7.70
N HIS A 72 12.21 -5.45 -8.19
CA HIS A 72 13.31 -6.11 -7.47
C HIS A 72 14.67 -5.44 -7.72
N ALA A 73 14.69 -4.28 -8.40
CA ALA A 73 15.91 -3.49 -8.52
C ALA A 73 16.42 -3.10 -7.13
N ASP A 74 17.74 -2.92 -7.01
CA ASP A 74 18.38 -2.55 -5.75
C ASP A 74 17.64 -1.35 -5.14
N ALA A 75 17.33 -1.42 -3.83
CA ALA A 75 16.53 -0.43 -3.12
C ALA A 75 17.11 0.99 -3.23
N GLN A 76 18.41 1.11 -3.50
CA GLN A 76 19.11 2.38 -3.74
C GLN A 76 18.89 2.98 -5.14
N THR A 77 18.45 2.16 -6.10
CA THR A 77 18.34 2.55 -7.53
C THR A 77 16.92 2.46 -8.07
N ALA A 78 16.01 1.77 -7.37
CA ALA A 78 14.61 1.72 -7.75
C ALA A 78 13.98 3.12 -7.67
N PRO A 79 13.30 3.60 -8.74
CA PRO A 79 12.53 4.84 -8.68
C PRO A 79 11.58 4.80 -7.50
N ARG A 80 11.53 5.89 -6.72
CA ARG A 80 10.56 6.07 -5.64
C ARG A 80 9.55 7.14 -6.03
N HIS A 81 8.28 6.80 -5.83
CA HIS A 81 7.14 7.66 -6.07
C HIS A 81 6.52 8.06 -4.73
N THR A 82 6.09 9.31 -4.63
CA THR A 82 5.43 9.82 -3.42
C THR A 82 3.93 9.84 -3.62
N TYR A 83 3.19 9.41 -2.60
CA TYR A 83 1.74 9.42 -2.57
C TYR A 83 1.21 9.97 -1.26
N THR A 84 0.06 10.65 -1.34
CA THR A 84 -0.89 10.67 -0.22
C THR A 84 -1.71 9.38 -0.30
N LEU A 85 -1.66 8.59 0.76
CA LEU A 85 -2.40 7.34 0.92
C LEU A 85 -3.50 7.58 1.95
N SER A 86 -4.75 7.28 1.57
CA SER A 86 -5.89 7.21 2.49
C SER A 86 -6.46 5.79 2.48
N TYR A 87 -6.63 5.14 3.62
CA TYR A 87 -7.08 3.74 3.66
C TYR A 87 -7.87 3.38 4.91
N SER A 88 -8.82 2.47 4.76
CA SER A 88 -9.60 1.86 5.84
C SER A 88 -9.80 0.36 5.54
N ASP A 89 -10.65 -0.33 6.30
CA ASP A 89 -10.99 -1.72 6.02
C ASP A 89 -11.72 -1.91 4.68
N THR A 90 -12.33 -0.85 4.12
CA THR A 90 -13.14 -0.92 2.91
C THR A 90 -12.71 0.04 1.81
N THR A 91 -11.80 0.96 2.09
CA THR A 91 -11.40 2.03 1.18
C THR A 91 -9.90 2.05 1.02
N LEU A 92 -9.42 2.20 -0.21
CA LEU A 92 -8.02 2.46 -0.52
C LEU A 92 -7.97 3.53 -1.61
N GLU A 93 -7.44 4.69 -1.25
CA GLU A 93 -7.24 5.82 -2.13
C GLU A 93 -5.77 6.20 -2.17
N LEU A 94 -5.30 6.57 -3.35
CA LEU A 94 -3.91 6.95 -3.56
C LEU A 94 -3.85 8.12 -4.52
N GLN A 95 -3.18 9.19 -4.09
CA GLN A 95 -2.98 10.39 -4.91
C GLN A 95 -1.49 10.65 -5.08
N PRO A 96 -0.98 10.70 -6.33
CA PRO A 96 0.41 11.07 -6.60
C PRO A 96 0.74 12.46 -6.05
N ARG A 97 1.97 12.61 -5.55
CA ARG A 97 2.55 13.87 -5.09
C ARG A 97 3.92 14.08 -5.72
N ALA A 98 4.31 15.34 -5.88
CA ALA A 98 5.61 15.70 -6.44
C ALA A 98 6.75 15.15 -5.59
N ASP A 99 6.67 15.36 -4.27
CA ASP A 99 7.66 14.91 -3.29
C ASP A 99 7.05 14.81 -1.88
N LEU A 100 7.85 14.29 -0.94
CA LEU A 100 7.42 14.05 0.44
C LEU A 100 7.12 15.36 1.18
N ALA A 101 7.91 16.40 0.95
CA ALA A 101 7.74 17.70 1.60
C ALA A 101 6.39 18.35 1.22
N THR A 102 6.06 18.33 -0.08
CA THR A 102 4.78 18.79 -0.62
C THR A 102 3.64 17.98 -0.03
N CYS A 103 3.79 16.66 0.08
CA CYS A 103 2.77 15.80 0.68
C CYS A 103 2.54 16.17 2.16
N GLN A 104 3.60 16.31 2.94
CA GLN A 104 3.52 16.64 4.36
C GLN A 104 2.86 18.01 4.58
N ALA A 105 3.29 19.02 3.82
CA ALA A 105 2.70 20.36 3.89
C ALA A 105 1.19 20.35 3.56
N LEU A 106 0.73 19.51 2.64
CA LEU A 106 -0.69 19.38 2.33
C LEU A 106 -1.48 18.75 3.48
N LEU A 107 -0.94 17.71 4.13
CA LEU A 107 -1.59 17.09 5.29
C LEU A 107 -1.67 18.06 6.48
N GLU A 108 -0.59 18.78 6.74
CA GLU A 108 -0.55 19.81 7.78
C GLU A 108 -1.59 20.92 7.53
N GLN A 109 -1.68 21.41 6.28
CA GLN A 109 -2.64 22.44 5.88
C GLN A 109 -4.10 21.97 5.95
N ALA A 110 -4.36 20.69 5.68
CA ALA A 110 -5.70 20.13 5.77
C ALA A 110 -6.25 20.10 7.20
N GLY A 111 -5.46 20.50 8.21
CA GLY A 111 -5.82 20.34 9.62
C GLY A 111 -5.99 18.87 9.99
N ALA A 112 -5.55 17.97 9.11
CA ALA A 112 -5.50 16.56 9.37
C ALA A 112 -4.37 16.35 10.38
N LEU A 113 -4.70 16.47 11.68
CA LEU A 113 -4.22 15.48 12.63
C LEU A 113 -4.32 14.14 11.88
N PRO A 114 -3.30 13.27 11.86
CA PRO A 114 -3.39 12.02 11.13
C PRO A 114 -4.62 11.29 11.64
N ALA A 115 -5.76 11.47 10.94
CA ALA A 115 -6.82 10.51 10.92
C ALA A 115 -6.07 9.25 10.57
N ALA A 116 -6.19 8.20 11.39
CA ALA A 116 -5.30 7.05 11.42
C ALA A 116 -5.12 6.32 10.07
N ASP A 117 -5.81 6.82 9.06
CA ASP A 117 -6.09 6.33 7.74
C ASP A 117 -5.42 7.15 6.63
N THR A 118 -4.94 8.39 6.87
CA THR A 118 -4.28 9.23 5.84
C THR A 118 -2.84 9.59 6.19
N LEU A 119 -1.89 9.24 5.30
CA LEU A 119 -0.48 9.57 5.47
C LEU A 119 0.28 9.76 4.15
N CYS A 120 1.47 10.34 4.25
CA CYS A 120 2.44 10.40 3.16
C CYS A 120 3.30 9.13 3.14
N VAL A 121 3.37 8.49 1.99
CA VAL A 121 4.18 7.28 1.77
C VAL A 121 5.05 7.42 0.54
N THR A 122 6.15 6.68 0.52
CA THR A 122 6.93 6.42 -0.70
C THR A 122 6.74 4.98 -1.16
N SER A 123 6.75 4.73 -2.45
CA SER A 123 6.66 3.38 -3.02
C SER A 123 7.57 3.25 -4.24
N THR A 124 8.05 2.04 -4.51
CA THR A 124 8.74 1.72 -5.77
C THR A 124 7.76 1.33 -6.89
N GLN A 125 6.46 1.31 -6.59
CA GLN A 125 5.41 0.95 -7.52
C GLN A 125 4.66 2.19 -7.98
N THR A 126 4.24 2.17 -9.25
CA THR A 126 3.30 3.15 -9.80
C THR A 126 1.87 2.62 -9.71
N LEU A 127 0.92 3.52 -9.51
CA LEU A 127 -0.49 3.25 -9.77
C LEU A 127 -0.69 3.13 -11.28
N ASP A 128 -1.23 2.01 -11.73
CA ASP A 128 -1.57 1.82 -13.14
C ASP A 128 -2.78 2.70 -13.48
N PRO A 129 -2.76 3.41 -14.62
CA PRO A 129 -3.94 4.11 -15.10
C PRO A 129 -4.98 3.05 -15.47
N SER A 130 -6.03 2.97 -14.65
CA SER A 130 -7.21 2.14 -14.90
C SER A 130 -8.00 2.61 -16.12
#